data_AF-A0A2X1UIP8-F1
#
_entry.id   AF-A0A2X1UIP8-F1
#
_cell.length_a   1.000
_cell.length_b   1.000
_cell.length_c   1.000
_cell.angle_alpha   90.00
_cell.angle_beta   90.00
_cell.angle_gamma   90.00
#
_symmetry.space_group_name_H-M   'P 1'
#
loop_
_entity.id
_entity.type
_entity.pdbx_description
1 polymer ?
#
loop_
_entity_poly.entity_id
_entity_poly.type
_entity_poly.pdbx_seq_one_letter_code
_entity_poly.pdbx_strand_id
1 'polypeptide(L)'
;MDLLQNPFHILNASPRDNRRRIMELADERSLLLDSSECMEARSELTNPRKRLSAEVAWLPGIGPKRAGELLSIIESSPTDLLAVGNLSSIARANLLAAGIARLPDHNADDVAEWILEIAWAFEDLDSDELSVIINEERIVSGFPEVSDLSAVEAEIQERRRHYRKVIKSALDNLSPKELVEAVTVTVESATDDGEEHGPILIADLVDSYEVEAQGFLDKEEGNIIALVGKLRAAVDAERSDSTLAPMVNQLIQIVKNWDTVAQSIQVSTKSRGLDHDASHRVANLVRSLAIHMFNEHGKLDFSQQLTNMLQEVFAEVAEVAERTAEDADALAEIAEEQLRYVEGLVNKAEEWRREITYEAEVGAIFKDKLRISPEGIEWKGRRWDLDSITRVRWGGTKHSVNGIPTGTMYSIVFGNSSNYTSIELKKEATYSNFIDRLWKAVGVRLLTEYLQGLREGKKYRFGSTIMSDHGMELERKKLFGSNERIFCRWSELVVWNGAGVFCIGKKDDKKLAAAFSYQEEDNIHVLEAVIRMFWKQGGDRLSSLLGE
;
A
#
# COMPACT_ATOMS: atom_id res chain seq x y z
N MET A 1 -5.53 51.25 -0.36
CA MET A 1 -6.10 52.25 0.57
C MET A 1 -7.39 51.69 1.14
N ASP A 2 -7.60 51.73 2.46
CA ASP A 2 -8.84 51.28 3.09
C ASP A 2 -10.00 52.24 2.76
N LEU A 3 -11.23 51.74 2.69
CA LEU A 3 -12.39 52.53 2.27
C LEU A 3 -12.70 53.69 3.24
N LEU A 4 -12.54 53.50 4.55
CA LEU A 4 -12.76 54.55 5.55
C LEU A 4 -11.60 55.56 5.63
N GLN A 5 -10.50 55.27 4.93
CA GLN A 5 -9.35 56.18 4.78
C GLN A 5 -9.33 56.84 3.40
N ASN A 6 -10.36 56.59 2.57
CA ASN A 6 -10.44 57.17 1.25
C ASN A 6 -10.78 58.67 1.34
N PRO A 7 -10.11 59.54 0.56
CA PRO A 7 -10.42 60.97 0.53
C PRO A 7 -11.90 61.32 0.31
N PHE A 8 -12.65 60.50 -0.44
CA PHE A 8 -14.10 60.67 -0.62
C PHE A 8 -14.87 60.47 0.69
N HIS A 9 -14.46 59.52 1.53
CA HIS A 9 -15.04 59.32 2.87
C HIS A 9 -14.67 60.46 3.82
N ILE A 10 -13.37 60.77 3.91
CA ILE A 10 -12.83 61.79 4.83
C ILE A 10 -13.54 63.14 4.62
N LEU A 11 -13.68 63.55 3.35
CA LEU A 11 -14.33 64.81 3.00
C LEU A 11 -15.85 64.71 2.86
N ASN A 12 -16.43 63.51 2.92
CA ASN A 12 -17.82 63.24 2.56
C ASN A 12 -18.17 63.80 1.17
N ALA A 13 -17.24 63.62 0.24
CA ALA A 13 -17.34 64.04 -1.15
C ALA A 13 -17.85 62.89 -2.03
N SER A 14 -18.51 63.24 -3.12
CA SER A 14 -18.90 62.32 -4.18
C SER A 14 -17.89 62.39 -5.34
N PRO A 15 -17.68 61.29 -6.08
CA PRO A 15 -16.97 61.32 -7.37
C PRO A 15 -17.56 62.31 -8.38
N ARG A 16 -18.82 62.72 -8.21
CA ARG A 16 -19.51 63.73 -9.03
C ARG A 16 -19.28 65.18 -8.57
N ASP A 17 -18.62 65.41 -7.44
CA ASP A 17 -18.31 66.75 -6.95
C ASP A 17 -17.14 67.38 -7.74
N ASN A 18 -17.34 68.63 -8.15
CA ASN A 18 -16.32 69.42 -8.83
C ASN A 18 -15.27 69.98 -7.85
N ARG A 19 -14.17 70.52 -8.39
CA ARG A 19 -13.06 71.08 -7.58
C ARG A 19 -13.50 72.09 -6.52
N ARG A 20 -14.44 72.98 -6.86
CA ARG A 20 -14.93 74.00 -5.93
C ARG A 20 -15.67 73.35 -4.76
N ARG A 21 -16.56 72.39 -5.03
CA ARG A 21 -17.30 71.70 -3.97
C ARG A 21 -16.38 70.90 -3.06
N ILE A 22 -15.34 70.26 -3.60
CA ILE A 22 -14.32 69.55 -2.82
C ILE A 22 -13.56 70.51 -1.88
N MET A 23 -13.24 71.72 -2.33
CA MET A 23 -12.61 72.74 -1.47
C MET A 23 -13.55 73.17 -0.33
N GLU A 24 -14.82 73.43 -0.63
CA GLU A 24 -15.84 73.77 0.38
C GLU A 24 -16.00 72.64 1.41
N LEU A 25 -16.10 71.39 0.97
CA LEU A 25 -16.20 70.21 1.85
C LEU A 25 -14.97 70.02 2.73
N ALA A 26 -13.77 70.29 2.20
CA ALA A 26 -12.53 70.23 2.98
C ALA A 26 -12.50 71.29 4.09
N ASP A 27 -12.91 72.52 3.79
CA ASP A 27 -12.99 73.58 4.79
C ASP A 27 -14.05 73.24 5.85
N GLU A 28 -15.24 72.74 5.45
CA GLU A 28 -16.31 72.28 6.35
C GLU A 28 -15.84 71.14 7.27
N ARG A 29 -15.17 70.11 6.71
CA ARG A 29 -14.71 68.92 7.46
C ARG A 29 -13.53 69.18 8.38
N SER A 30 -12.67 70.14 8.02
CA SER A 30 -11.53 70.55 8.87
C SER A 30 -11.94 71.16 10.22
N LEU A 31 -13.23 71.51 10.38
CA LEU A 31 -13.79 71.95 11.67
C LEU A 31 -14.08 70.79 12.63
N LEU A 32 -14.21 69.56 12.11
CA LEU A 32 -14.63 68.37 12.85
C LEU A 32 -13.52 67.31 12.95
N LEU A 33 -12.64 67.23 11.94
CA LEU A 33 -11.55 66.26 11.82
C LEU A 33 -10.18 66.95 11.84
N ASP A 34 -9.09 66.18 11.76
CA ASP A 34 -7.75 66.74 11.64
C ASP A 34 -7.64 67.59 10.36
N SER A 35 -7.22 68.84 10.55
CA SER A 35 -7.03 69.79 9.46
C SER A 35 -5.98 69.31 8.46
N SER A 36 -4.93 68.62 8.91
CA SER A 36 -3.89 68.09 8.04
C SER A 36 -4.45 67.00 7.11
N GLU A 37 -5.24 66.07 7.67
CA GLU A 37 -5.87 64.97 6.94
C GLU A 37 -6.86 65.50 5.89
N CYS A 38 -7.67 66.50 6.24
CA CYS A 38 -8.61 67.15 5.30
C CYS A 38 -7.87 67.89 4.17
N MET A 39 -6.75 68.55 4.46
CA MET A 39 -5.94 69.23 3.44
C MET A 39 -5.26 68.24 2.48
N GLU A 40 -4.80 67.10 2.99
CA GLU A 40 -4.25 66.02 2.17
C GLU A 40 -5.33 65.42 1.26
N ALA A 41 -6.47 64.99 1.82
CA ALA A 41 -7.59 64.46 1.05
C ALA A 41 -8.05 65.43 -0.06
N ARG A 42 -8.09 66.74 0.22
CA ARG A 42 -8.38 67.78 -0.79
C ARG A 42 -7.34 67.79 -1.90
N SER A 43 -6.06 67.72 -1.55
CA SER A 43 -4.94 67.68 -2.50
C SER A 43 -5.03 66.46 -3.42
N GLU A 44 -5.41 65.30 -2.86
CA GLU A 44 -5.59 64.07 -3.64
C GLU A 44 -6.77 64.17 -4.60
N LEU A 45 -7.94 64.60 -4.14
CA LEU A 45 -9.15 64.67 -4.98
C LEU A 45 -9.13 65.77 -6.04
N THR A 46 -8.29 66.80 -5.89
CA THR A 46 -8.16 67.88 -6.88
C THR A 46 -7.07 67.63 -7.93
N ASN A 47 -6.13 66.71 -7.67
CA ASN A 47 -5.10 66.28 -8.61
C ASN A 47 -5.63 65.10 -9.46
N PRO A 48 -5.73 65.20 -10.80
CA PRO A 48 -6.35 64.16 -11.64
C PRO A 48 -5.74 62.76 -11.51
N ARG A 49 -4.43 62.66 -11.27
CA ARG A 49 -3.73 61.37 -11.11
C ARG A 49 -4.00 60.76 -9.74
N LYS A 50 -3.85 61.53 -8.67
CA LYS A 50 -4.15 61.05 -7.30
C LYS A 50 -5.63 60.74 -7.11
N ARG A 51 -6.50 61.53 -7.74
CA ARG A 51 -7.94 61.30 -7.77
C ARG A 51 -8.28 59.95 -8.38
N LEU A 52 -7.58 59.51 -9.43
CA LEU A 52 -7.82 58.19 -10.04
C LEU A 52 -7.60 57.07 -9.02
N SER A 53 -6.52 57.15 -8.24
CA SER A 53 -6.24 56.19 -7.17
C SER A 53 -7.37 56.17 -6.12
N ALA A 54 -7.87 57.34 -5.72
CA ALA A 54 -9.00 57.46 -4.82
C ALA A 54 -10.31 56.91 -5.42
N GLU A 55 -10.57 57.13 -6.71
CA GLU A 55 -11.77 56.64 -7.41
C GLU A 55 -11.76 55.12 -7.52
N VAL A 56 -10.67 54.52 -7.99
CA VAL A 56 -10.51 53.05 -8.09
C VAL A 56 -10.60 52.39 -6.71
N ALA A 57 -10.12 53.05 -5.65
CA ALA A 57 -10.21 52.57 -4.26
C ALA A 57 -11.55 52.90 -3.56
N TRP A 58 -12.53 53.50 -4.25
CA TRP A 58 -13.82 53.86 -3.69
C TRP A 58 -14.89 52.79 -3.98
N LEU A 59 -16.13 53.22 -4.24
CA LEU A 59 -17.24 52.40 -4.71
C LEU A 59 -17.68 52.85 -6.12
N PRO A 60 -16.85 52.64 -7.17
CA PRO A 60 -17.20 53.02 -8.55
C PRO A 60 -18.56 52.50 -8.99
N GLY A 61 -19.38 53.41 -9.56
CA GLY A 61 -20.71 53.08 -10.07
C GLY A 61 -21.80 53.05 -8.98
N ILE A 62 -21.46 53.31 -7.72
CA ILE A 62 -22.42 53.34 -6.61
C ILE A 62 -22.78 54.78 -6.27
N GLY A 63 -24.08 55.11 -6.38
CA GLY A 63 -24.59 56.43 -6.03
C GLY A 63 -24.40 56.77 -4.53
N PRO A 64 -24.29 58.06 -4.18
CA PRO A 64 -23.85 58.51 -2.85
C PRO A 64 -24.77 58.07 -1.70
N LYS A 65 -26.09 57.97 -1.94
CA LYS A 65 -27.03 57.45 -0.94
C LYS A 65 -26.71 56.00 -0.57
N ARG A 66 -26.54 55.15 -1.59
CA ARG A 66 -26.23 53.73 -1.41
C ARG A 66 -24.82 53.55 -0.84
N ALA A 67 -23.85 54.36 -1.27
CA ALA A 67 -22.52 54.37 -0.68
C ALA A 67 -22.57 54.66 0.83
N GLY A 68 -23.37 55.64 1.27
CA GLY A 68 -23.58 55.93 2.68
C GLY A 68 -24.20 54.77 3.48
N GLU A 69 -25.19 54.09 2.89
CA GLU A 69 -25.80 52.87 3.48
C GLU A 69 -24.75 51.76 3.65
N LEU A 70 -23.91 51.51 2.64
CA LEU A 70 -22.85 50.50 2.70
C LEU A 70 -21.78 50.83 3.75
N LEU A 71 -21.36 52.11 3.84
CA LEU A 71 -20.42 52.56 4.85
C LEU A 71 -20.96 52.36 6.27
N SER A 72 -22.28 52.56 6.47
CA SER A 72 -22.91 52.31 7.77
C SER A 72 -22.89 50.82 8.13
N ILE A 73 -23.10 49.92 7.15
CA ILE A 73 -23.03 48.46 7.38
C ILE A 73 -21.61 48.04 7.79
N ILE A 74 -20.55 48.62 7.19
CA ILE A 74 -19.16 48.35 7.59
C ILE A 74 -18.93 48.65 9.09
N GLU A 75 -19.59 49.67 9.63
CA GLU A 75 -19.43 50.04 11.04
C GLU A 75 -20.35 49.25 11.98
N SER A 76 -21.57 48.91 11.55
CA SER A 76 -22.58 48.31 12.42
C SER A 76 -22.65 46.78 12.36
N SER A 77 -22.47 46.20 11.17
CA SER A 77 -22.68 44.77 10.92
C SER A 77 -21.87 44.29 9.70
N PRO A 78 -20.53 44.21 9.80
CA PRO A 78 -19.65 43.82 8.70
C PRO A 78 -20.04 42.50 8.02
N THR A 79 -20.51 41.50 8.78
CA THR A 79 -20.92 40.18 8.27
C THR A 79 -22.01 40.27 7.20
N ASP A 80 -22.90 41.26 7.28
CA ASP A 80 -24.01 41.44 6.33
C ASP A 80 -23.51 41.82 4.92
N LEU A 81 -22.25 42.25 4.78
CA LEU A 81 -21.67 42.69 3.50
C LEU A 81 -21.57 41.57 2.46
N LEU A 82 -21.44 40.31 2.88
CA LEU A 82 -21.43 39.15 1.98
C LEU A 82 -22.73 39.05 1.15
N ALA A 83 -23.86 39.39 1.77
CA ALA A 83 -25.18 39.33 1.15
C ALA A 83 -25.48 40.53 0.23
N VAL A 84 -24.61 41.54 0.18
CA VAL A 84 -24.82 42.75 -0.62
C VAL A 84 -24.58 42.44 -2.10
N GLY A 85 -25.66 42.42 -2.89
CA GLY A 85 -25.62 42.26 -4.36
C GLY A 85 -25.65 43.58 -5.14
N ASN A 86 -25.69 43.50 -6.48
CA ASN A 86 -25.79 44.65 -7.39
C ASN A 86 -24.67 45.69 -7.21
N LEU A 87 -23.43 45.24 -7.12
CA LEU A 87 -22.23 46.08 -7.07
C LEU A 87 -21.37 45.78 -8.30
N SER A 88 -20.57 46.74 -8.75
CA SER A 88 -19.47 46.46 -9.68
C SER A 88 -18.42 45.59 -8.99
N SER A 89 -17.66 44.79 -9.75
CA SER A 89 -16.66 43.85 -9.21
C SER A 89 -15.65 44.55 -8.29
N ILE A 90 -15.13 45.71 -8.72
CA ILE A 90 -14.21 46.53 -7.89
C ILE A 90 -14.87 47.09 -6.63
N ALA A 91 -16.13 47.52 -6.69
CA ALA A 91 -16.83 48.05 -5.53
C ALA A 91 -17.12 46.93 -4.51
N ARG A 92 -17.46 45.73 -4.99
CA ARG A 92 -17.59 44.52 -4.16
C ARG A 92 -16.27 44.20 -3.48
N ALA A 93 -15.16 44.10 -4.23
CA ALA A 93 -13.84 43.81 -3.68
C ALA A 93 -13.37 44.87 -2.66
N ASN A 94 -13.57 46.16 -2.93
CA ASN A 94 -13.25 47.24 -1.99
C ASN A 94 -14.08 47.18 -0.71
N LEU A 95 -15.38 46.91 -0.84
CA LEU A 95 -16.30 46.81 0.29
C LEU A 95 -15.95 45.61 1.17
N LEU A 96 -15.74 44.44 0.56
CA LEU A 96 -15.40 43.23 1.28
C LEU A 96 -14.02 43.32 1.94
N ALA A 97 -13.04 43.93 1.28
CA ALA A 97 -11.74 44.19 1.91
C ALA A 97 -11.85 45.14 3.12
N ALA A 98 -12.74 46.15 3.07
CA ALA A 98 -12.98 46.98 4.24
C ALA A 98 -13.71 46.23 5.37
N GLY A 99 -14.60 45.31 5.02
CA GLY A 99 -15.37 44.48 5.96
C GLY A 99 -14.53 43.42 6.66
N ILE A 100 -13.71 42.65 5.93
CA ILE A 100 -12.87 41.58 6.52
C ILE A 100 -11.90 42.14 7.57
N ALA A 101 -11.39 43.35 7.35
CA ALA A 101 -10.52 44.05 8.30
C ALA A 101 -11.21 44.42 9.62
N ARG A 102 -12.54 44.30 9.69
CA ARG A 102 -13.39 44.73 10.80
C ARG A 102 -14.33 43.62 11.30
N LEU A 103 -14.12 42.37 10.86
CA LEU A 103 -14.92 41.25 11.30
C LEU A 103 -14.80 41.03 12.82
N PRO A 104 -15.90 41.06 13.57
CA PRO A 104 -15.88 40.70 15.00
C PRO A 104 -15.77 39.19 15.16
N ASP A 105 -14.96 38.72 16.12
CA ASP A 105 -14.86 37.32 16.57
C ASP A 105 -15.04 36.27 15.44
N HIS A 106 -14.11 36.25 14.48
CA HIS A 106 -14.15 35.38 13.30
C HIS A 106 -13.29 34.12 13.47
N ASN A 107 -13.69 33.03 12.82
CA ASN A 107 -12.95 31.76 12.74
C ASN A 107 -12.33 31.52 11.34
N ALA A 108 -11.75 30.35 11.15
CA ALA A 108 -11.11 29.96 9.88
C ALA A 108 -12.08 29.97 8.68
N ASP A 109 -13.28 29.40 8.84
CA ASP A 109 -14.30 29.32 7.78
C ASP A 109 -14.81 30.72 7.40
N ASP A 110 -15.05 31.58 8.41
CA ASP A 110 -15.48 32.95 8.17
C ASP A 110 -14.42 33.70 7.33
N VAL A 111 -13.14 33.58 7.68
CA VAL A 111 -12.07 34.24 6.93
C VAL A 111 -11.94 33.66 5.52
N ALA A 112 -12.07 32.34 5.36
CA ALA A 112 -12.00 31.68 4.06
C ALA A 112 -13.12 32.13 3.11
N GLU A 113 -14.37 32.19 3.58
CA GLU A 113 -15.52 32.69 2.80
C GLU A 113 -15.26 34.12 2.29
N TRP A 114 -14.76 35.00 3.15
CA TRP A 114 -14.46 36.38 2.77
C TRP A 114 -13.31 36.48 1.78
N ILE A 115 -12.27 35.67 1.92
CA ILE A 115 -11.15 35.64 0.97
C ILE A 115 -11.65 35.20 -0.42
N LEU A 116 -12.48 34.15 -0.48
CA LEU A 116 -13.07 33.66 -1.73
C LEU A 116 -13.89 34.76 -2.42
N GLU A 117 -14.76 35.43 -1.68
CA GLU A 117 -15.61 36.50 -2.23
C GLU A 117 -14.80 37.71 -2.72
N ILE A 118 -13.71 38.07 -2.03
CA ILE A 118 -12.78 39.11 -2.49
C ILE A 118 -12.04 38.65 -3.75
N ALA A 119 -11.59 37.40 -3.77
CA ALA A 119 -10.80 36.83 -4.85
C ALA A 119 -11.59 36.76 -6.16
N TRP A 120 -12.82 36.23 -6.13
CA TRP A 120 -13.71 36.17 -7.29
C TRP A 120 -14.16 37.57 -7.74
N ALA A 121 -14.48 38.47 -6.81
CA ALA A 121 -14.80 39.85 -7.17
C ALA A 121 -13.62 40.60 -7.84
N PHE A 122 -12.39 40.19 -7.58
CA PHE A 122 -11.20 40.72 -8.26
C PHE A 122 -10.96 40.03 -9.61
N GLU A 123 -11.19 38.73 -9.72
CA GLU A 123 -11.04 37.97 -10.98
C GLU A 123 -12.04 38.47 -12.05
N ASP A 124 -13.27 38.79 -11.64
CA ASP A 124 -14.32 39.34 -12.49
C ASP A 124 -14.12 40.83 -12.85
N LEU A 125 -12.97 41.42 -12.52
CA LEU A 125 -12.70 42.84 -12.77
C LEU A 125 -12.21 43.08 -14.19
N ASP A 126 -12.95 43.90 -14.93
CA ASP A 126 -12.58 44.38 -16.26
C ASP A 126 -12.12 45.85 -16.22
N SER A 127 -10.94 46.13 -16.80
CA SER A 127 -10.33 47.46 -16.76
C SER A 127 -11.05 48.47 -17.67
N ASP A 128 -11.61 48.02 -18.80
CA ASP A 128 -12.37 48.86 -19.73
C ASP A 128 -13.71 49.27 -19.12
N GLU A 129 -14.45 48.33 -18.53
CA GLU A 129 -15.70 48.61 -17.82
C GLU A 129 -15.48 49.59 -16.65
N LEU A 130 -14.40 49.39 -15.88
CA LEU A 130 -14.05 50.30 -14.79
C LEU A 130 -13.71 51.71 -15.31
N SER A 131 -12.97 51.81 -16.41
CA SER A 131 -12.64 53.08 -17.05
C SER A 131 -13.89 53.85 -17.46
N VAL A 132 -14.88 53.16 -18.05
CA VAL A 132 -16.18 53.76 -18.41
C VAL A 132 -16.89 54.32 -17.18
N ILE A 133 -17.03 53.50 -16.12
CA ILE A 133 -17.72 53.90 -14.88
C ILE A 133 -17.08 55.16 -14.26
N ILE A 134 -15.75 55.21 -14.20
CA ILE A 134 -15.02 56.36 -13.65
C ILE A 134 -15.22 57.60 -14.52
N ASN A 135 -15.13 57.45 -15.84
CA ASN A 135 -15.27 58.57 -16.77
C ASN A 135 -16.68 59.17 -16.76
N GLU A 136 -17.72 58.36 -16.60
CA GLU A 136 -19.10 58.86 -16.42
C GLU A 136 -19.22 59.82 -15.23
N GLU A 137 -18.53 59.55 -14.11
CA GLU A 137 -18.53 60.42 -12.93
C GLU A 137 -17.62 61.65 -13.11
N ARG A 138 -16.50 61.48 -13.81
CA ARG A 138 -15.58 62.58 -14.14
C ARG A 138 -16.18 63.62 -15.08
N ILE A 139 -16.97 63.18 -16.06
CA ILE A 139 -17.71 64.07 -16.97
C ILE A 139 -18.66 64.98 -16.16
N VAL A 140 -19.37 64.42 -15.19
CA VAL A 140 -20.30 65.18 -14.32
C VAL A 140 -19.54 66.15 -13.40
N SER A 141 -18.42 65.73 -12.83
CA SER A 141 -17.61 66.56 -11.92
C SER A 141 -16.71 67.58 -12.65
N GLY A 142 -16.59 67.49 -13.97
CA GLY A 142 -15.74 68.36 -14.79
C GLY A 142 -14.25 68.08 -14.66
N PHE A 143 -13.86 66.88 -14.22
CA PHE A 143 -12.47 66.42 -14.25
C PHE A 143 -12.13 65.78 -15.60
N PRO A 144 -10.86 65.82 -16.05
CA PRO A 144 -10.45 65.17 -17.29
C PRO A 144 -10.69 63.66 -17.25
N GLU A 145 -11.28 63.12 -18.32
CA GLU A 145 -11.43 61.69 -18.53
C GLU A 145 -10.07 60.98 -18.56
N VAL A 146 -10.05 59.76 -18.05
CA VAL A 146 -8.92 58.83 -18.13
C VAL A 146 -8.98 58.14 -19.49
N SER A 147 -8.10 58.55 -20.39
CA SER A 147 -7.99 57.97 -21.74
C SER A 147 -6.94 56.88 -21.85
N ASP A 148 -6.03 56.81 -20.88
CA ASP A 148 -4.96 55.81 -20.81
C ASP A 148 -5.39 54.65 -19.92
N LEU A 149 -5.79 53.52 -20.54
CA LEU A 149 -6.22 52.32 -19.84
C LEU A 149 -5.11 51.75 -18.94
N SER A 150 -3.84 51.92 -19.32
CA SER A 150 -2.71 51.43 -18.51
C SER A 150 -2.61 52.12 -17.15
N ALA A 151 -3.13 53.35 -17.03
CA ALA A 151 -3.22 54.04 -15.75
C ALA A 151 -4.28 53.40 -14.83
N VAL A 152 -5.40 52.91 -15.40
CA VAL A 152 -6.43 52.19 -14.64
C VAL A 152 -5.90 50.84 -14.20
N GLU A 153 -5.26 50.09 -15.11
CA GLU A 153 -4.61 48.81 -14.81
C GLU A 153 -3.56 48.94 -13.70
N ALA A 154 -2.74 49.99 -13.72
CA ALA A 154 -1.77 50.24 -12.67
C ALA A 154 -2.44 50.42 -11.30
N GLU A 155 -3.53 51.18 -11.21
CA GLU A 155 -4.28 51.35 -9.96
C GLU A 155 -4.99 50.05 -9.53
N ILE A 156 -5.47 49.22 -10.47
CA ILE A 156 -5.98 47.87 -10.18
C ILE A 156 -4.89 47.00 -9.54
N GLN A 157 -3.63 47.08 -10.02
CA GLN A 157 -2.53 46.37 -9.39
C GLN A 157 -2.23 46.89 -7.98
N GLU A 158 -2.35 48.21 -7.73
CA GLU A 158 -2.26 48.74 -6.36
C GLU A 158 -3.41 48.25 -5.47
N ARG A 159 -4.62 48.05 -6.04
CA ARG A 159 -5.74 47.42 -5.32
C ARG A 159 -5.46 45.97 -4.97
N ARG A 160 -4.95 45.18 -5.92
CA ARG A 160 -4.52 43.79 -5.68
C ARG A 160 -3.54 43.69 -4.52
N ARG A 161 -2.50 44.54 -4.50
CA ARG A 161 -1.54 44.61 -3.38
C ARG A 161 -2.21 44.95 -2.05
N HIS A 162 -3.17 45.87 -2.06
CA HIS A 162 -3.91 46.21 -0.86
C HIS A 162 -4.79 45.04 -0.37
N TYR A 163 -5.49 44.34 -1.26
CA TYR A 163 -6.28 43.17 -0.89
C TYR A 163 -5.41 42.08 -0.26
N ARG A 164 -4.25 41.75 -0.87
CA ARG A 164 -3.27 40.83 -0.28
C ARG A 164 -2.87 41.22 1.13
N LYS A 165 -2.58 42.51 1.36
CA LYS A 165 -2.20 43.02 2.68
C LYS A 165 -3.32 42.85 3.71
N VAL A 166 -4.56 43.14 3.31
CA VAL A 166 -5.73 43.04 4.19
C VAL A 166 -6.03 41.58 4.53
N ILE A 167 -6.06 40.70 3.52
CA ILE A 167 -6.25 39.26 3.68
C ILE A 167 -5.19 38.69 4.63
N LYS A 168 -3.92 39.02 4.41
CA LYS A 168 -2.84 38.63 5.31
C LYS A 168 -3.08 39.12 6.73
N SER A 169 -3.48 40.38 6.91
CA SER A 169 -3.73 40.93 8.25
C SER A 169 -4.89 40.22 8.96
N ALA A 170 -5.91 39.75 8.21
CA ALA A 170 -6.99 38.95 8.78
C ALA A 170 -6.51 37.56 9.20
N LEU A 171 -5.73 36.88 8.35
CA LEU A 171 -5.12 35.59 8.65
C LEU A 171 -4.16 35.66 9.86
N ASP A 172 -3.35 36.71 9.96
CA ASP A 172 -2.40 36.92 11.06
C ASP A 172 -3.09 37.10 12.44
N ASN A 173 -4.40 37.37 12.46
CA ASN A 173 -5.19 37.46 13.70
C ASN A 173 -5.75 36.10 14.16
N LEU A 174 -5.67 35.06 13.34
CA LEU A 174 -6.09 33.70 13.69
C LEU A 174 -5.01 32.98 14.51
N SER A 175 -5.40 31.90 15.20
CA SER A 175 -4.40 30.98 15.74
C SER A 175 -3.65 30.28 14.60
N PRO A 176 -2.40 29.78 14.80
CA PRO A 176 -1.66 29.10 13.73
C PRO A 176 -2.42 27.92 13.11
N LYS A 177 -3.24 27.21 13.88
CA LYS A 177 -4.05 26.11 13.38
C LYS A 177 -5.18 26.61 12.48
N GLU A 178 -5.92 27.62 12.95
CA GLU A 178 -7.01 28.23 12.18
C GLU A 178 -6.52 28.95 10.93
N LEU A 179 -5.32 29.53 10.95
CA LEU A 179 -4.69 30.11 9.77
C LEU A 179 -4.46 29.06 8.68
N VAL A 180 -3.84 27.94 9.05
CA VAL A 180 -3.59 26.83 8.11
C VAL A 180 -4.91 26.27 7.56
N GLU A 181 -5.90 26.10 8.42
CA GLU A 181 -7.25 25.67 8.06
C GLU A 181 -7.92 26.65 7.08
N ALA A 182 -7.90 27.95 7.37
CA ALA A 182 -8.49 28.99 6.52
C ALA A 182 -7.84 29.03 5.13
N VAL A 183 -6.51 28.97 5.06
CA VAL A 183 -5.78 28.96 3.78
C VAL A 183 -6.10 27.68 3.00
N THR A 184 -6.15 26.53 3.66
CA THR A 184 -6.46 25.24 3.03
C THR A 184 -7.86 25.24 2.43
N VAL A 185 -8.88 25.58 3.24
CA VAL A 185 -10.29 25.65 2.80
C VAL A 185 -10.47 26.65 1.66
N THR A 186 -9.81 27.81 1.74
CA THR A 186 -9.85 28.83 0.68
C THR A 186 -9.32 28.27 -0.64
N VAL A 187 -8.17 27.60 -0.63
CA VAL A 187 -7.52 27.13 -1.85
C VAL A 187 -8.28 25.95 -2.45
N GLU A 188 -8.68 24.97 -1.64
CA GLU A 188 -9.47 23.82 -2.07
C GLU A 188 -10.79 24.26 -2.71
N SER A 189 -11.52 25.16 -2.05
CA SER A 189 -12.79 25.70 -2.56
C SER A 189 -12.62 26.53 -3.84
N ALA A 190 -11.51 27.27 -3.97
CA ALA A 190 -11.26 28.13 -5.13
C ALA A 190 -10.81 27.35 -6.38
N THR A 191 -10.32 26.12 -6.21
CA THR A 191 -9.66 25.35 -7.26
C THR A 191 -10.31 23.99 -7.51
N ASP A 192 -11.43 23.68 -6.85
CA ASP A 192 -12.05 22.34 -6.86
C ASP A 192 -11.02 21.25 -6.54
N ASP A 193 -10.38 21.35 -5.37
CA ASP A 193 -9.31 20.44 -4.93
C ASP A 193 -8.13 20.34 -5.93
N GLY A 194 -7.85 21.45 -6.61
CA GLY A 194 -6.77 21.60 -7.57
C GLY A 194 -7.09 21.09 -8.98
N GLU A 195 -8.35 20.75 -9.29
CA GLU A 195 -8.79 20.33 -10.63
C GLU A 195 -9.03 21.52 -11.58
N GLU A 196 -9.32 22.71 -11.04
CA GLU A 196 -9.55 23.95 -11.79
C GLU A 196 -8.60 25.07 -11.39
N HIS A 197 -8.32 25.99 -12.34
CA HIS A 197 -7.56 27.20 -12.05
C HIS A 197 -8.38 28.15 -11.16
N GLY A 198 -7.85 28.47 -9.98
CA GLY A 198 -8.45 29.46 -9.09
C GLY A 198 -8.08 30.92 -9.42
N PRO A 199 -8.71 31.89 -8.75
CA PRO A 199 -8.44 33.32 -8.93
C PRO A 199 -6.98 33.69 -8.66
N ILE A 200 -6.48 34.71 -9.35
CA ILE A 200 -5.08 35.13 -9.23
C ILE A 200 -4.70 35.61 -7.81
N LEU A 201 -5.67 36.11 -7.05
CA LEU A 201 -5.47 36.48 -5.64
C LEU A 201 -5.25 35.27 -4.71
N ILE A 202 -5.77 34.10 -5.07
CA ILE A 202 -5.54 32.86 -4.31
C ILE A 202 -4.11 32.36 -4.54
N ALA A 203 -3.63 32.39 -5.79
CA ALA A 203 -2.24 32.08 -6.09
C ALA A 203 -1.27 33.01 -5.32
N ASP A 204 -1.57 34.31 -5.30
CA ASP A 204 -0.81 35.30 -4.54
C ASP A 204 -0.76 35.05 -3.03
N LEU A 205 -1.89 34.60 -2.47
CA LEU A 205 -2.00 34.23 -1.06
C LEU A 205 -1.08 33.05 -0.76
N VAL A 206 -1.19 31.98 -1.56
CA VAL A 206 -0.39 30.76 -1.37
C VAL A 206 1.10 31.02 -1.54
N ASP A 207 1.50 31.78 -2.56
CA ASP A 207 2.91 32.14 -2.77
C ASP A 207 3.47 32.91 -1.54
N SER A 208 2.66 33.72 -0.86
CA SER A 208 3.09 34.43 0.36
C SER A 208 3.14 33.50 1.57
N TYR A 209 2.14 32.62 1.68
CA TYR A 209 2.04 31.62 2.74
C TYR A 209 3.20 30.62 2.69
N GLU A 210 3.57 30.12 1.51
CA GLU A 210 4.70 29.19 1.31
C GLU A 210 6.01 29.77 1.85
N VAL A 211 6.29 31.05 1.55
CA VAL A 211 7.48 31.75 2.04
C VAL A 211 7.53 31.78 3.57
N GLU A 212 6.39 31.97 4.23
CA GLU A 212 6.29 32.00 5.69
C GLU A 212 6.31 30.60 6.32
N ALA A 213 5.74 29.62 5.64
CA ALA A 213 5.70 28.22 6.05
C ALA A 213 7.06 27.51 5.88
N GLN A 214 7.95 28.01 5.01
CA GLN A 214 9.23 27.38 4.67
C GLN A 214 10.03 26.94 5.90
N GLY A 215 10.14 27.79 6.92
CA GLY A 215 10.90 27.49 8.13
C GLY A 215 10.36 26.29 8.93
N PHE A 216 9.04 26.08 8.90
CA PHE A 216 8.40 24.89 9.48
C PHE A 216 8.62 23.66 8.59
N LEU A 217 8.35 23.79 7.29
CA LEU A 217 8.47 22.70 6.32
C LEU A 217 9.90 22.13 6.26
N ASP A 218 10.92 22.99 6.23
CA ASP A 218 12.34 22.59 6.24
C ASP A 218 12.71 21.83 7.52
N LYS A 219 12.19 22.29 8.66
CA LYS A 219 12.46 21.67 9.96
C LYS A 219 11.82 20.28 10.04
N GLU A 220 10.57 20.14 9.61
CA GLU A 220 9.89 18.85 9.58
C GLU A 220 10.49 17.92 8.52
N GLU A 221 10.88 18.41 7.35
CA GLU A 221 11.66 17.63 6.36
C GLU A 221 12.95 17.08 7.00
N GLY A 222 13.68 17.90 7.77
CA GLY A 222 14.84 17.46 8.54
C GLY A 222 14.53 16.37 9.57
N ASN A 223 13.39 16.46 10.26
CA ASN A 223 12.93 15.42 11.19
C ASN A 223 12.61 14.10 10.46
N ILE A 224 11.95 14.18 9.30
CA ILE A 224 11.62 13.04 8.44
C ILE A 224 12.93 12.36 7.99
N ILE A 225 13.90 13.12 7.47
CA ILE A 225 15.22 12.61 7.08
C ILE A 225 15.89 11.85 8.24
N ALA A 226 15.94 12.45 9.42
CA ALA A 226 16.55 11.84 10.58
C ALA A 226 15.84 10.55 11.02
N LEU A 227 14.50 10.51 10.98
CA LEU A 227 13.73 9.34 11.39
C LEU A 227 13.79 8.22 10.34
N VAL A 228 13.73 8.55 9.05
CA VAL A 228 13.95 7.60 7.95
C VAL A 228 15.32 6.95 8.05
N GLY A 229 16.38 7.74 8.34
CA GLY A 229 17.72 7.22 8.56
C GLY A 229 17.80 6.24 9.75
N LYS A 230 17.13 6.56 10.87
CA LYS A 230 17.04 5.69 12.05
C LYS A 230 16.26 4.41 11.77
N LEU A 231 15.13 4.51 11.07
CA LEU A 231 14.30 3.37 10.67
C LEU A 231 15.10 2.43 9.76
N ARG A 232 15.76 2.96 8.73
CA ARG A 232 16.61 2.17 7.84
C ARG A 232 17.67 1.39 8.62
N ALA A 233 18.43 2.07 9.49
CA ALA A 233 19.44 1.43 10.32
C ALA A 233 18.86 0.38 11.31
N ALA A 234 17.66 0.62 11.85
CA ALA A 234 17.01 -0.34 12.75
C ALA A 234 16.52 -1.59 12.00
N VAL A 235 16.01 -1.41 10.79
CA VAL A 235 15.58 -2.52 9.91
C VAL A 235 16.80 -3.32 9.47
N ASP A 236 17.89 -2.66 9.04
CA ASP A 236 19.16 -3.29 8.67
C ASP A 236 19.82 -4.09 9.80
N ALA A 237 19.58 -3.66 11.05
CA ALA A 237 20.03 -4.36 12.24
C ALA A 237 19.07 -5.48 12.70
N GLU A 238 18.12 -5.90 11.84
CA GLU A 238 17.12 -6.94 12.08
C GLU A 238 16.36 -6.76 13.41
N ARG A 239 16.03 -5.51 13.75
CA ARG A 239 15.25 -5.23 14.97
C ARG A 239 13.84 -5.81 14.84
N SER A 240 13.24 -6.16 15.99
CA SER A 240 11.91 -6.75 16.04
C SER A 240 10.83 -5.77 15.56
N ASP A 241 9.74 -6.30 15.01
CA ASP A 241 8.61 -5.49 14.54
C ASP A 241 7.96 -4.67 15.67
N SER A 242 7.99 -5.18 16.91
CA SER A 242 7.56 -4.43 18.09
C SER A 242 8.39 -3.18 18.36
N THR A 243 9.63 -3.12 17.90
CA THR A 243 10.51 -1.95 17.98
C THR A 243 10.29 -1.02 16.78
N LEU A 244 10.07 -1.59 15.59
CA LEU A 244 9.90 -0.84 14.34
C LEU A 244 8.54 -0.15 14.26
N ALA A 245 7.46 -0.79 14.69
CA ALA A 245 6.09 -0.27 14.53
C ALA A 245 5.89 1.12 15.17
N PRO A 246 6.33 1.41 16.42
CA PRO A 246 6.23 2.76 16.97
C PRO A 246 7.02 3.80 16.18
N MET A 247 8.16 3.43 15.59
CA MET A 247 8.98 4.33 14.78
C MET A 247 8.31 4.62 13.43
N VAL A 248 7.70 3.62 12.80
CA VAL A 248 6.90 3.79 11.57
C VAL A 248 5.69 4.69 11.82
N ASN A 249 4.95 4.46 12.91
CA ASN A 249 3.83 5.31 13.31
C ASN A 249 4.26 6.76 13.58
N GLN A 250 5.42 6.95 14.20
CA GLN A 250 5.99 8.28 14.41
C GLN A 250 6.34 8.94 13.07
N LEU A 251 6.89 8.20 12.11
CA LEU A 251 7.20 8.73 10.77
C LEU A 251 5.93 9.17 10.05
N ILE A 252 4.90 8.32 10.04
CA ILE A 252 3.58 8.63 9.47
C ILE A 252 3.03 9.92 10.08
N GLN A 253 3.08 10.06 11.42
CA GLN A 253 2.56 11.26 12.07
C GLN A 253 3.33 12.53 11.69
N ILE A 254 4.66 12.45 11.58
CA ILE A 254 5.48 13.61 11.19
C ILE A 254 5.18 14.02 9.73
N VAL A 255 5.04 13.05 8.82
CA VAL A 255 4.70 13.32 7.42
C VAL A 255 3.31 13.97 7.31
N LYS A 256 2.30 13.47 8.03
CA LYS A 256 0.97 14.09 8.09
C LYS A 256 0.97 15.50 8.69
N ASN A 257 1.84 15.76 9.67
CA ASN A 257 1.99 17.10 10.25
C ASN A 257 2.65 18.07 9.26
N TRP A 258 3.63 17.60 8.49
CA TRP A 258 4.25 18.37 7.40
C TRP A 258 3.19 18.73 6.36
N ASP A 259 2.39 17.74 5.97
CA ASP A 259 1.34 17.86 4.96
C ASP A 259 0.19 18.78 5.37
N THR A 260 -0.23 18.75 6.64
CA THR A 260 -1.21 19.72 7.17
C THR A 260 -0.88 21.17 6.79
N VAL A 261 0.41 21.53 6.74
CA VAL A 261 0.88 22.87 6.35
C VAL A 261 1.12 22.95 4.85
N ALA A 262 1.58 21.89 4.20
CA ALA A 262 1.86 21.88 2.78
C ALA A 262 0.61 21.74 1.88
N GLN A 263 -0.53 21.28 2.41
CA GLN A 263 -1.72 20.92 1.63
C GLN A 263 -2.16 22.01 0.66
N SER A 264 -2.36 23.23 1.17
CA SER A 264 -2.74 24.38 0.34
C SER A 264 -1.73 24.71 -0.78
N ILE A 265 -0.44 24.44 -0.55
CA ILE A 265 0.63 24.63 -1.55
C ILE A 265 0.53 23.53 -2.61
N GLN A 266 0.29 22.28 -2.22
CA GLN A 266 0.11 21.15 -3.13
C GLN A 266 -1.12 21.33 -4.03
N VAL A 267 -2.26 21.69 -3.44
CA VAL A 267 -3.50 21.96 -4.19
C VAL A 267 -3.30 23.13 -5.16
N SER A 268 -2.69 24.23 -4.71
CA SER A 268 -2.42 25.40 -5.57
C SER A 268 -1.48 25.08 -6.73
N THR A 269 -0.39 24.35 -6.48
CA THR A 269 0.57 23.96 -7.53
C THR A 269 -0.06 23.01 -8.54
N LYS A 270 -0.83 22.02 -8.08
CA LYS A 270 -1.65 21.14 -8.94
C LYS A 270 -2.60 21.93 -9.84
N SER A 271 -3.36 22.86 -9.25
CA SER A 271 -4.29 23.72 -10.00
C SER A 271 -3.61 24.52 -11.11
N ARG A 272 -2.31 24.81 -10.96
CA ARG A 272 -1.51 25.60 -11.91
C ARG A 272 -0.71 24.71 -12.88
N GLY A 273 -0.79 23.39 -12.75
CA GLY A 273 0.03 22.44 -13.51
C GLY A 273 1.54 22.58 -13.22
N LEU A 274 1.89 22.93 -11.97
CA LEU A 274 3.26 23.08 -11.50
C LEU A 274 3.62 21.96 -10.52
N ASP A 275 4.91 21.63 -10.44
CA ASP A 275 5.42 20.69 -9.46
C ASP A 275 5.77 21.39 -8.13
N HIS A 276 5.61 20.67 -7.01
CA HIS A 276 6.06 21.12 -5.69
C HIS A 276 7.27 20.29 -5.22
N ASP A 277 8.47 20.81 -5.45
CA ASP A 277 9.75 20.11 -5.20
C ASP A 277 9.87 19.53 -3.78
N ALA A 278 9.36 20.23 -2.76
CA ALA A 278 9.43 19.77 -1.38
C ALA A 278 8.58 18.52 -1.14
N SER A 279 7.36 18.47 -1.71
CA SER A 279 6.52 17.27 -1.67
C SER A 279 7.21 16.09 -2.35
N HIS A 280 7.80 16.30 -3.54
CA HIS A 280 8.53 15.23 -4.23
C HIS A 280 9.70 14.69 -3.39
N ARG A 281 10.46 15.55 -2.71
CA ARG A 281 11.58 15.10 -1.85
C ARG A 281 11.09 14.25 -0.68
N VAL A 282 10.09 14.73 0.06
CA VAL A 282 9.54 14.01 1.22
C VAL A 282 8.92 12.68 0.79
N ALA A 283 8.10 12.68 -0.24
CA ALA A 283 7.47 11.48 -0.77
C ALA A 283 8.51 10.44 -1.24
N ASN A 284 9.50 10.86 -2.03
CA ASN A 284 10.55 9.95 -2.52
C ASN A 284 11.40 9.37 -1.38
N LEU A 285 11.66 10.14 -0.32
CA LEU A 285 12.41 9.68 0.83
C LEU A 285 11.67 8.54 1.57
N VAL A 286 10.38 8.72 1.82
CA VAL A 286 9.56 7.71 2.51
C VAL A 286 9.30 6.50 1.60
N ARG A 287 9.01 6.72 0.32
CA ARG A 287 8.86 5.65 -0.69
C ARG A 287 10.12 4.79 -0.75
N SER A 288 11.30 5.42 -0.76
CA SER A 288 12.59 4.70 -0.77
C SER A 288 12.82 3.88 0.50
N LEU A 289 12.25 4.27 1.63
CA LEU A 289 12.26 3.46 2.85
C LEU A 289 11.29 2.28 2.74
N ALA A 290 10.06 2.50 2.29
CA ALA A 290 9.06 1.44 2.10
C ALA A 290 9.57 0.32 1.20
N ILE A 291 10.09 0.69 0.02
CA ILE A 291 10.69 -0.26 -0.94
C ILE A 291 11.83 -1.05 -0.29
N HIS A 292 12.72 -0.38 0.44
CA HIS A 292 13.84 -1.05 1.10
C HIS A 292 13.39 -2.01 2.21
N MET A 293 12.41 -1.61 3.02
CA MET A 293 11.84 -2.45 4.07
C MET A 293 11.24 -3.73 3.50
N PHE A 294 10.58 -3.66 2.35
CA PHE A 294 10.05 -4.83 1.67
C PHE A 294 11.13 -5.65 0.95
N ASN A 295 11.89 -5.03 0.04
CA ASN A 295 12.82 -5.75 -0.84
C ASN A 295 13.98 -6.41 -0.09
N GLU A 296 14.57 -5.72 0.89
CA GLU A 296 15.75 -6.24 1.61
C GLU A 296 15.37 -7.06 2.84
N HIS A 297 14.21 -6.78 3.45
CA HIS A 297 13.85 -7.31 4.77
C HIS A 297 12.48 -8.00 4.85
N GLY A 298 11.75 -8.10 3.74
CA GLY A 298 10.45 -8.77 3.67
C GLY A 298 9.35 -8.14 4.53
N LYS A 299 9.50 -6.86 4.93
CA LYS A 299 8.56 -6.17 5.83
C LYS A 299 7.36 -5.59 5.06
N LEU A 300 6.54 -6.49 4.50
CA LEU A 300 5.38 -6.15 3.66
C LEU A 300 4.39 -5.21 4.37
N ASP A 301 3.99 -5.52 5.60
CA ASP A 301 3.01 -4.73 6.36
C ASP A 301 3.44 -3.27 6.56
N PHE A 302 4.72 -3.03 6.85
CA PHE A 302 5.25 -1.67 7.01
C PHE A 302 5.36 -0.94 5.68
N SER A 303 5.72 -1.65 4.60
CA SER A 303 5.75 -1.06 3.25
C SER A 303 4.35 -0.63 2.81
N GLN A 304 3.33 -1.45 3.05
CA GLN A 304 1.93 -1.11 2.78
C GLN A 304 1.46 0.09 3.60
N GLN A 305 1.75 0.12 4.91
CA GLN A 305 1.39 1.26 5.77
C GLN A 305 1.99 2.58 5.27
N LEU A 306 3.28 2.58 4.90
CA LEU A 306 3.93 3.76 4.37
C LEU A 306 3.39 4.15 2.98
N THR A 307 3.13 3.18 2.11
CA THR A 307 2.59 3.44 0.76
C THR A 307 1.18 4.01 0.82
N ASN A 308 0.30 3.45 1.66
CA ASN A 308 -1.06 3.97 1.85
C ASN A 308 -1.05 5.39 2.42
N MET A 309 -0.14 5.69 3.35
CA MET A 309 0.04 7.05 3.86
C MET A 309 0.48 8.00 2.75
N LEU A 310 1.40 7.58 1.87
CA LEU A 310 1.84 8.41 0.74
C LEU A 310 0.70 8.71 -0.24
N GLN A 311 -0.19 7.74 -0.50
CA GLN A 311 -1.37 7.97 -1.34
C GLN A 311 -2.36 8.98 -0.74
N GLU A 312 -2.45 9.03 0.59
CA GLU A 312 -3.31 9.99 1.30
C GLU A 312 -2.72 11.41 1.30
N VAL A 313 -1.43 11.52 1.61
CA VAL A 313 -0.73 12.80 1.88
C VAL A 313 -0.28 13.51 0.60
N PHE A 314 -0.08 12.77 -0.49
CA PHE A 314 0.45 13.33 -1.74
C PHE A 314 -0.49 13.07 -2.92
N ALA A 315 -1.80 13.00 -2.67
CA ALA A 315 -2.81 12.77 -3.71
C ALA A 315 -2.80 13.86 -4.79
N GLU A 316 -2.44 15.08 -4.41
CA GLU A 316 -2.41 16.27 -5.26
C GLU A 316 -1.11 16.38 -6.07
N VAL A 317 -0.12 15.52 -5.80
CA VAL A 317 1.17 15.52 -6.48
C VAL A 317 1.18 14.42 -7.53
N ALA A 318 0.80 14.77 -8.76
CA ALA A 318 0.47 13.82 -9.83
C ALA A 318 1.48 12.66 -10.00
N GLU A 319 2.79 12.95 -10.11
CA GLU A 319 3.81 11.89 -10.26
C GLU A 319 3.88 10.97 -9.04
N VAL A 320 3.72 11.52 -7.83
CA VAL A 320 3.77 10.74 -6.59
C VAL A 320 2.51 9.89 -6.45
N ALA A 321 1.33 10.46 -6.74
CA ALA A 321 0.06 9.76 -6.71
C ALA A 321 0.06 8.55 -7.68
N GLU A 322 0.55 8.75 -8.91
CA GLU A 322 0.67 7.67 -9.90
C GLU A 322 1.62 6.57 -9.41
N ARG A 323 2.84 6.93 -8.99
CA ARG A 323 3.86 5.96 -8.55
C ARG A 323 3.45 5.19 -7.29
N THR A 324 2.74 5.84 -6.37
CA THR A 324 2.27 5.20 -5.13
C THR A 324 1.07 4.30 -5.38
N ALA A 325 0.23 4.60 -6.38
CA ALA A 325 -0.79 3.68 -6.87
C ALA A 325 -0.18 2.41 -7.47
N GLU A 326 0.84 2.54 -8.33
CA GLU A 326 1.58 1.38 -8.87
C GLU A 326 2.22 0.54 -7.75
N ASP A 327 2.84 1.19 -6.76
CA ASP A 327 3.43 0.50 -5.61
C ASP A 327 2.38 -0.25 -4.79
N ALA A 328 1.21 0.37 -4.55
CA ALA A 328 0.13 -0.24 -3.80
C ALA A 328 -0.43 -1.48 -4.51
N ASP A 329 -0.64 -1.40 -5.83
CA ASP A 329 -1.08 -2.54 -6.65
C ASP A 329 -0.06 -3.69 -6.61
N ALA A 330 1.23 -3.37 -6.76
CA ALA A 330 2.30 -4.38 -6.68
C ALA A 330 2.36 -5.06 -5.30
N LEU A 331 2.25 -4.29 -4.21
CA LEU A 331 2.23 -4.85 -2.85
C LEU A 331 0.97 -5.68 -2.58
N ALA A 332 -0.16 -5.34 -3.19
CA ALA A 332 -1.40 -6.10 -3.09
C ALA A 332 -1.32 -7.45 -3.81
N GLU A 333 -0.76 -7.48 -5.03
CA GLU A 333 -0.52 -8.72 -5.77
C GLU A 333 0.40 -9.67 -5.00
N ILE A 334 1.50 -9.14 -4.44
CA ILE A 334 2.43 -9.92 -3.61
C ILE A 334 1.74 -10.50 -2.37
N ALA A 335 0.90 -9.70 -1.69
CA ALA A 335 0.15 -10.18 -0.53
C ALA A 335 -0.81 -11.32 -0.91
N GLU A 336 -1.48 -11.21 -2.05
CA GLU A 336 -2.38 -12.24 -2.57
C GLU A 336 -1.61 -13.53 -2.93
N GLU A 337 -0.44 -13.42 -3.57
CA GLU A 337 0.41 -14.57 -3.88
C GLU A 337 0.87 -15.31 -2.62
N GLN A 338 1.27 -14.59 -1.57
CA GLN A 338 1.64 -15.19 -0.28
C GLN A 338 0.48 -15.95 0.35
N LEU A 339 -0.74 -15.39 0.31
CA LEU A 339 -1.94 -16.07 0.80
C LEU A 339 -2.25 -17.34 0.01
N ARG A 340 -2.27 -17.25 -1.34
CA ARG A 340 -2.51 -18.41 -2.22
C ARG A 340 -1.46 -19.50 -2.01
N TYR A 341 -0.20 -19.15 -1.77
CA TYR A 341 0.85 -20.11 -1.47
C TYR A 341 0.57 -20.85 -0.15
N VAL A 342 0.24 -20.12 0.92
CA VAL A 342 -0.11 -20.71 2.22
C VAL A 342 -1.34 -21.60 2.11
N GLU A 343 -2.39 -21.15 1.44
CA GLU A 343 -3.59 -21.96 1.17
C GLU A 343 -3.26 -23.22 0.36
N GLY A 344 -2.39 -23.11 -0.64
CA GLY A 344 -1.91 -24.25 -1.42
C GLY A 344 -1.18 -25.29 -0.58
N LEU A 345 -0.37 -24.86 0.40
CA LEU A 345 0.30 -25.77 1.34
C LEU A 345 -0.71 -26.47 2.26
N VAL A 346 -1.71 -25.75 2.77
CA VAL A 346 -2.79 -26.31 3.60
C VAL A 346 -3.58 -27.35 2.79
N ASN A 347 -4.00 -27.01 1.57
CA ASN A 347 -4.77 -27.89 0.71
C ASN A 347 -4.00 -29.18 0.37
N LYS A 348 -2.72 -29.09 0.01
CA LYS A 348 -1.88 -30.27 -0.26
C LYS A 348 -1.75 -31.16 0.99
N ALA A 349 -1.60 -30.57 2.17
CA ALA A 349 -1.53 -31.32 3.41
C ALA A 349 -2.86 -32.04 3.73
N GLU A 350 -4.01 -31.40 3.45
CA GLU A 350 -5.32 -32.02 3.61
C GLU A 350 -5.57 -33.15 2.60
N GLU A 351 -5.21 -32.96 1.33
CA GLU A 351 -5.32 -33.99 0.30
C GLU A 351 -4.52 -35.23 0.68
N TRP A 352 -3.25 -35.06 1.06
CA TRP A 352 -2.41 -36.17 1.52
C TRP A 352 -3.02 -36.88 2.74
N ARG A 353 -3.53 -36.13 3.73
CA ARG A 353 -4.23 -36.70 4.90
C ARG A 353 -5.42 -37.57 4.46
N ARG A 354 -6.24 -37.11 3.52
CA ARG A 354 -7.38 -37.88 3.00
C ARG A 354 -6.93 -39.15 2.29
N GLU A 355 -5.86 -39.07 1.49
CA GLU A 355 -5.36 -40.21 0.73
C GLU A 355 -4.80 -41.34 1.60
N ILE A 356 -4.11 -41.00 2.70
CA ILE A 356 -3.48 -42.01 3.56
C ILE A 356 -4.35 -42.47 4.73
N THR A 357 -5.48 -41.79 4.99
CA THR A 357 -6.35 -42.16 6.11
C THR A 357 -7.25 -43.35 5.74
N TYR A 358 -7.19 -44.40 6.54
CA TYR A 358 -8.08 -45.57 6.42
C TYR A 358 -8.33 -46.19 7.80
N GLU A 359 -9.57 -46.64 8.03
CA GLU A 359 -9.98 -47.29 9.27
C GLU A 359 -10.87 -48.50 8.98
N ALA A 360 -10.67 -49.59 9.74
CA ALA A 360 -11.51 -50.78 9.71
C ALA A 360 -11.54 -51.51 11.06
N GLU A 361 -12.64 -52.20 11.32
CA GLU A 361 -12.74 -53.16 12.43
C GLU A 361 -12.35 -54.56 11.97
N VAL A 362 -11.44 -55.20 12.70
CA VAL A 362 -10.88 -56.53 12.38
C VAL A 362 -11.15 -57.49 13.53
N GLY A 363 -11.96 -58.53 13.28
CA GLY A 363 -12.30 -59.57 14.26
C GLY A 363 -13.74 -60.06 14.12
N ALA A 364 -14.05 -61.24 14.70
CA ALA A 364 -15.37 -61.87 14.57
C ALA A 364 -16.27 -61.71 15.82
N ILE A 365 -15.68 -61.76 17.02
CA ILE A 365 -16.39 -61.67 18.31
C ILE A 365 -15.87 -60.49 19.13
N PHE A 366 -14.55 -60.35 19.23
CA PHE A 366 -13.86 -59.14 19.66
C PHE A 366 -13.26 -58.47 18.43
N LYS A 367 -13.53 -57.17 18.24
CA LYS A 367 -13.06 -56.41 17.09
C LYS A 367 -11.96 -55.45 17.53
N ASP A 368 -10.81 -55.55 16.88
CA ASP A 368 -9.71 -54.60 17.02
C ASP A 368 -9.81 -53.53 15.94
N LYS A 369 -9.53 -52.28 16.30
CA LYS A 369 -9.47 -51.16 15.34
C LYS A 369 -8.12 -51.18 14.64
N LEU A 370 -8.15 -51.24 13.31
CA LEU A 370 -7.01 -51.03 12.42
C LEU A 370 -7.15 -49.66 11.78
N ARG A 371 -6.22 -48.75 12.05
CA ARG A 371 -6.23 -47.40 11.48
C ARG A 371 -4.85 -47.01 10.99
N ILE A 372 -4.80 -46.30 9.87
CA ILE A 372 -3.61 -45.58 9.37
C ILE A 372 -4.05 -44.15 9.03
N SER A 373 -3.25 -43.17 9.41
CA SER A 373 -3.46 -41.74 9.14
C SER A 373 -2.13 -40.98 9.32
N PRO A 374 -2.04 -39.66 9.11
CA PRO A 374 -0.82 -38.89 9.40
C PRO A 374 -0.31 -39.06 10.83
N GLU A 375 -1.20 -39.36 11.77
CA GLU A 375 -0.85 -39.59 13.17
C GLU A 375 -0.11 -40.93 13.37
N GLY A 376 -0.17 -41.87 12.43
CA GLY A 376 0.47 -43.17 12.54
C GLY A 376 -0.47 -44.34 12.28
N ILE A 377 0.03 -45.55 12.54
CA ILE A 377 -0.74 -46.78 12.45
C ILE A 377 -1.17 -47.23 13.85
N GLU A 378 -2.46 -47.43 14.06
CA GLU A 378 -3.04 -47.98 15.27
C GLU A 378 -3.51 -49.42 15.06
N TRP A 379 -3.04 -50.33 15.91
CA TRP A 379 -3.44 -51.72 15.91
C TRP A 379 -3.36 -52.32 17.33
N LYS A 380 -4.44 -52.98 17.79
CA LYS A 380 -4.53 -53.64 19.11
C LYS A 380 -4.09 -52.74 20.28
N GLY A 381 -4.53 -51.48 20.28
CA GLY A 381 -4.20 -50.51 21.32
C GLY A 381 -2.77 -49.96 21.29
N ARG A 382 -1.98 -50.28 20.25
CA ARG A 382 -0.63 -49.75 20.05
C ARG A 382 -0.60 -48.81 18.84
N ARG A 383 0.11 -47.69 18.97
CA ARG A 383 0.35 -46.72 17.90
C ARG A 383 1.80 -46.80 17.40
N TRP A 384 1.99 -46.63 16.10
CA TRP A 384 3.28 -46.62 15.42
C TRP A 384 3.39 -45.34 14.60
N ASP A 385 4.37 -44.50 14.90
CA ASP A 385 4.65 -43.30 14.10
C ASP A 385 5.16 -43.72 12.72
N LEU A 386 4.64 -43.08 11.65
CA LEU A 386 4.93 -43.46 10.27
C LEU A 386 6.44 -43.44 9.97
N ASP A 387 7.15 -42.43 10.48
CA ASP A 387 8.60 -42.27 10.29
C ASP A 387 9.42 -43.33 11.00
N SER A 388 8.89 -43.93 12.07
CA SER A 388 9.57 -44.98 12.82
C SER A 388 9.56 -46.33 12.09
N ILE A 389 8.66 -46.53 11.12
CA ILE A 389 8.47 -47.83 10.45
C ILE A 389 9.57 -48.04 9.42
N THR A 390 10.53 -48.92 9.69
CA THR A 390 11.65 -49.21 8.78
C THR A 390 11.52 -50.54 8.05
N ARG A 391 10.50 -51.33 8.40
CA ARG A 391 10.21 -52.62 7.77
C ARG A 391 8.73 -52.79 7.46
N VAL A 392 8.44 -53.32 6.28
CA VAL A 392 7.10 -53.72 5.85
C VAL A 392 7.14 -55.04 5.07
N ARG A 393 6.11 -55.87 5.24
CA ARG A 393 5.87 -57.12 4.49
C ARG A 393 4.39 -57.29 4.27
N TRP A 394 3.98 -57.87 3.14
CA TRP A 394 2.58 -58.26 2.96
C TRP A 394 2.42 -59.31 1.87
N GLY A 395 1.35 -60.10 1.94
CA GLY A 395 1.02 -61.08 0.92
C GLY A 395 -0.19 -61.93 1.28
N GLY A 396 -0.70 -62.70 0.32
CA GLY A 396 -1.85 -63.58 0.49
C GLY A 396 -1.51 -65.05 0.30
N THR A 397 -1.96 -65.90 1.24
CA THR A 397 -1.80 -67.36 1.21
C THR A 397 -3.14 -68.02 0.93
N LYS A 398 -3.27 -68.68 -0.22
CA LYS A 398 -4.48 -69.44 -0.59
C LYS A 398 -4.49 -70.77 0.13
N HIS A 399 -5.57 -71.09 0.83
CA HIS A 399 -5.74 -72.37 1.50
C HIS A 399 -6.72 -73.26 0.72
N SER A 400 -6.45 -74.57 0.71
CA SER A 400 -7.36 -75.57 0.16
C SER A 400 -7.34 -76.83 1.02
N VAL A 401 -8.50 -77.45 1.22
CA VAL A 401 -8.63 -78.76 1.88
C VAL A 401 -9.22 -79.72 0.86
N ASN A 402 -8.51 -80.84 0.60
CA ASN A 402 -8.90 -81.83 -0.42
C ASN A 402 -9.17 -81.22 -1.82
N GLY A 403 -8.39 -80.19 -2.20
CA GLY A 403 -8.55 -79.50 -3.49
C GLY A 403 -9.68 -78.46 -3.54
N ILE A 404 -10.44 -78.26 -2.46
CA ILE A 404 -11.49 -77.24 -2.36
C ILE A 404 -10.90 -75.98 -1.73
N PRO A 405 -10.94 -74.80 -2.41
CA PRO A 405 -10.47 -73.54 -1.84
C PRO A 405 -11.23 -73.16 -0.56
N THR A 406 -10.52 -72.93 0.54
CA THR A 406 -11.09 -72.51 1.84
C THR A 406 -10.93 -71.01 2.12
N GLY A 407 -10.45 -70.26 1.12
CA GLY A 407 -10.22 -68.82 1.17
C GLY A 407 -8.74 -68.44 1.20
N THR A 408 -8.48 -67.14 1.18
CA THR A 408 -7.13 -66.56 1.25
C THR A 408 -6.93 -65.92 2.62
N MET A 409 -5.80 -66.21 3.26
CA MET A 409 -5.33 -65.46 4.43
C MET A 409 -4.34 -64.39 3.98
N TYR A 410 -4.62 -63.14 4.29
CA TYR A 410 -3.74 -62.02 3.98
C TYR A 410 -2.92 -61.63 5.21
N SER A 411 -1.61 -61.51 5.05
CA SER A 411 -0.68 -61.07 6.10
C SER A 411 -0.15 -59.67 5.79
N ILE A 412 -0.07 -58.82 6.81
CA ILE A 412 0.61 -57.52 6.78
C ILE A 412 1.52 -57.44 8.01
N VAL A 413 2.79 -57.15 7.79
CA VAL A 413 3.78 -56.93 8.84
C VAL A 413 4.35 -55.53 8.67
N PHE A 414 4.46 -54.77 9.76
CA PHE A 414 5.19 -53.52 9.80
C PHE A 414 5.87 -53.34 11.16
N GLY A 415 6.96 -52.57 11.19
CA GLY A 415 7.71 -52.34 12.41
C GLY A 415 8.94 -51.46 12.23
N ASN A 416 9.73 -51.37 13.29
CA ASN A 416 11.00 -50.64 13.33
C ASN A 416 12.16 -51.61 13.64
N SER A 417 13.39 -51.14 13.82
CA SER A 417 14.55 -52.00 14.10
C SER A 417 14.41 -52.89 15.35
N SER A 418 13.60 -52.48 16.33
CA SER A 418 13.52 -53.11 17.64
C SER A 418 12.30 -54.02 17.82
N ASN A 419 11.20 -53.77 17.09
CA ASN A 419 9.96 -54.53 17.23
C ASN A 419 9.11 -54.46 15.94
N TYR A 420 8.18 -55.40 15.76
CA TYR A 420 7.22 -55.41 14.66
C TYR A 420 5.84 -55.91 15.14
N THR A 421 4.82 -55.69 14.30
CA THR A 421 3.50 -56.30 14.47
C THR A 421 3.11 -57.07 13.22
N SER A 422 2.27 -58.08 13.38
CA SER A 422 1.70 -58.87 12.29
C SER A 422 0.18 -58.85 12.38
N ILE A 423 -0.46 -58.68 11.23
CA ILE A 423 -1.91 -58.62 11.06
C ILE A 423 -2.31 -59.71 10.07
N GLU A 424 -3.25 -60.55 10.47
CA GLU A 424 -3.90 -61.52 9.60
C GLU A 424 -5.33 -61.09 9.27
N LEU A 425 -5.65 -60.99 7.98
CA LEU A 425 -6.92 -60.53 7.46
C LEU A 425 -7.54 -61.59 6.55
N LYS A 426 -8.83 -61.84 6.71
CA LYS A 426 -9.62 -62.68 5.77
C LYS A 426 -10.34 -61.87 4.70
N LYS A 427 -10.54 -60.56 4.95
CA LYS A 427 -11.25 -59.65 4.03
C LYS A 427 -10.24 -58.97 3.11
N GLU A 428 -10.29 -59.30 1.82
CA GLU A 428 -9.43 -58.71 0.80
C GLU A 428 -9.60 -57.20 0.67
N ALA A 429 -10.81 -56.67 0.85
CA ALA A 429 -11.06 -55.24 0.80
C ALA A 429 -10.33 -54.48 1.92
N THR A 430 -10.31 -55.02 3.14
CA THR A 430 -9.58 -54.42 4.27
C THR A 430 -8.08 -54.47 4.03
N TYR A 431 -7.59 -55.62 3.54
CA TYR A 431 -6.20 -55.81 3.18
C TYR A 431 -5.75 -54.81 2.10
N SER A 432 -6.44 -54.77 0.97
CA SER A 432 -6.06 -53.97 -0.20
C SER A 432 -6.10 -52.48 0.09
N ASN A 433 -7.13 -52.01 0.82
CA ASN A 433 -7.17 -50.62 1.24
C ASN A 433 -6.01 -50.29 2.18
N PHE A 434 -5.78 -51.11 3.21
CA PHE A 434 -4.71 -50.82 4.16
C PHE A 434 -3.32 -50.80 3.51
N ILE A 435 -2.97 -51.78 2.67
CA ILE A 435 -1.65 -51.80 2.03
C ILE A 435 -1.44 -50.66 1.04
N ASP A 436 -2.49 -50.18 0.37
CA ASP A 436 -2.40 -49.01 -0.52
C ASP A 436 -2.00 -47.76 0.29
N ARG A 437 -2.60 -47.56 1.46
CA ARG A 437 -2.26 -46.43 2.34
C ARG A 437 -0.90 -46.63 3.01
N LEU A 438 -0.56 -47.87 3.38
CA LEU A 438 0.77 -48.22 3.91
C LEU A 438 1.87 -47.95 2.87
N TRP A 439 1.62 -48.27 1.60
CA TRP A 439 2.54 -47.96 0.51
C TRP A 439 2.73 -46.45 0.35
N LYS A 440 1.63 -45.67 0.29
CA LYS A 440 1.69 -44.21 0.17
C LYS A 440 2.38 -43.54 1.36
N ALA A 441 2.09 -43.99 2.58
CA ALA A 441 2.59 -43.38 3.81
C ALA A 441 4.02 -43.81 4.18
N VAL A 442 4.40 -45.07 3.90
CA VAL A 442 5.66 -45.68 4.35
C VAL A 442 6.48 -46.23 3.18
N GLY A 443 5.86 -46.95 2.25
CA GLY A 443 6.55 -47.57 1.12
C GLY A 443 7.30 -46.57 0.24
N VAL A 444 6.67 -45.46 -0.12
CA VAL A 444 7.27 -44.36 -0.89
C VAL A 444 8.43 -43.71 -0.12
N ARG A 445 8.29 -43.49 1.19
CA ARG A 445 9.37 -42.97 2.04
C ARG A 445 10.59 -43.90 2.05
N LEU A 446 10.38 -45.18 2.33
CA LEU A 446 11.46 -46.18 2.35
C LEU A 446 12.15 -46.30 0.99
N LEU A 447 11.39 -46.22 -0.10
CA LEU A 447 11.92 -46.17 -1.45
C LEU A 447 12.88 -44.98 -1.63
N THR A 448 12.43 -43.77 -1.27
CA THR A 448 13.23 -42.55 -1.36
C THR A 448 14.49 -42.63 -0.50
N GLU A 449 14.38 -43.12 0.73
CA GLU A 449 15.53 -43.32 1.64
C GLU A 449 16.55 -44.31 1.07
N TYR A 450 16.09 -45.40 0.43
CA TYR A 450 16.98 -46.34 -0.26
C TYR A 450 17.72 -45.66 -1.41
N LEU A 451 17.03 -44.90 -2.25
CA LEU A 451 17.66 -44.21 -3.37
C LEU A 451 18.66 -43.14 -2.91
N GLN A 452 18.34 -42.35 -1.88
CA GLN A 452 19.24 -41.37 -1.29
C GLN A 452 20.49 -42.05 -0.70
N GLY A 453 20.30 -43.13 0.07
CA GLY A 453 21.42 -43.88 0.60
C GLY A 453 22.29 -44.50 -0.49
N LEU A 454 21.70 -45.04 -1.56
CA LEU A 454 22.46 -45.56 -2.71
C LEU A 454 23.28 -44.45 -3.39
N ARG A 455 22.73 -43.24 -3.55
CA ARG A 455 23.43 -42.05 -4.08
C ARG A 455 24.64 -41.68 -3.21
N GLU A 456 24.50 -41.81 -1.90
CA GLU A 456 25.58 -41.62 -0.91
C GLU A 456 26.57 -42.80 -0.83
N GLY A 457 26.39 -43.85 -1.65
CA GLY A 457 27.26 -45.02 -1.70
C GLY A 457 26.93 -46.12 -0.68
N LYS A 458 25.81 -46.01 0.05
CA LYS A 458 25.32 -47.10 0.92
C LYS A 458 25.00 -48.34 0.09
N LYS A 459 25.10 -49.51 0.71
CA LYS A 459 24.68 -50.80 0.16
C LYS A 459 23.61 -51.41 1.03
N TYR A 460 22.58 -51.99 0.42
CA TYR A 460 21.46 -52.61 1.12
C TYR A 460 21.49 -54.13 0.98
N ARG A 461 21.22 -54.86 2.05
CA ARG A 461 21.21 -56.33 2.05
C ARG A 461 19.78 -56.85 2.01
N PHE A 462 19.51 -57.76 1.10
CA PHE A 462 18.25 -58.51 1.01
C PHE A 462 18.58 -60.00 0.95
N GLY A 463 18.15 -60.78 1.93
CA GLY A 463 18.59 -62.17 2.07
C GLY A 463 20.12 -62.31 2.03
N SER A 464 20.63 -63.12 1.10
CA SER A 464 22.06 -63.28 0.87
C SER A 464 22.67 -62.33 -0.17
N THR A 465 21.85 -61.45 -0.76
CA THR A 465 22.25 -60.52 -1.81
C THR A 465 22.55 -59.13 -1.27
N ILE A 466 23.39 -58.38 -2.00
CA ILE A 466 23.72 -56.99 -1.66
C ILE A 466 23.43 -56.10 -2.87
N MET A 467 22.52 -55.16 -2.70
CA MET A 467 22.20 -54.11 -3.66
C MET A 467 23.14 -52.92 -3.48
N SER A 468 23.63 -52.41 -4.60
CA SER A 468 24.37 -51.15 -4.71
C SER A 468 23.76 -50.32 -5.84
N ASP A 469 24.22 -49.07 -6.00
CA ASP A 469 23.62 -48.17 -6.98
C ASP A 469 23.77 -48.70 -8.42
N HIS A 470 24.86 -49.43 -8.70
CA HIS A 470 25.24 -49.88 -10.04
C HIS A 470 24.81 -51.33 -10.37
N GLY A 471 24.31 -52.07 -9.39
CA GLY A 471 23.99 -53.48 -9.57
C GLY A 471 23.88 -54.23 -8.25
N MET A 472 23.86 -55.56 -8.35
CA MET A 472 23.55 -56.45 -7.25
C MET A 472 24.55 -57.60 -7.17
N GLU A 473 25.03 -57.89 -5.98
CA GLU A 473 25.88 -59.04 -5.68
C GLU A 473 24.98 -60.27 -5.45
N LEU A 474 25.06 -61.25 -6.35
CA LEU A 474 24.35 -62.53 -6.26
C LEU A 474 25.28 -63.63 -5.76
N GLU A 475 24.74 -64.58 -5.01
CA GLU A 475 25.50 -65.69 -4.43
C GLU A 475 25.34 -66.96 -5.27
N ARG A 476 26.47 -67.54 -5.70
CA ARG A 476 26.51 -68.86 -6.34
C ARG A 476 26.65 -69.93 -5.27
N LYS A 477 25.61 -70.77 -5.14
CA LYS A 477 25.65 -71.94 -4.25
C LYS A 477 26.52 -73.04 -4.87
N LYS A 478 27.61 -73.41 -4.20
CA LYS A 478 28.48 -74.53 -4.58
C LYS A 478 28.09 -75.77 -3.76
N LEU A 479 28.07 -76.96 -4.39
CA LEU A 479 27.78 -78.23 -3.71
C LEU A 479 28.91 -78.63 -2.73
N PHE A 480 30.14 -78.16 -2.97
CA PHE A 480 31.29 -78.31 -2.08
C PHE A 480 32.14 -77.02 -2.12
N GLY A 481 32.43 -76.41 -0.97
CA GLY A 481 33.22 -75.16 -0.84
C GLY A 481 32.42 -73.93 -0.40
N SER A 482 33.10 -72.80 -0.16
CA SER A 482 32.44 -71.54 0.20
C SER A 482 31.69 -70.95 -1.00
N ASN A 483 30.53 -70.38 -0.73
CA ASN A 483 29.73 -69.69 -1.75
C ASN A 483 30.49 -68.48 -2.30
N GLU A 484 30.33 -68.24 -3.59
CA GLU A 484 31.01 -67.17 -4.30
C GLU A 484 30.00 -66.04 -4.59
N ARG A 485 30.36 -64.80 -4.26
CA ARG A 485 29.56 -63.63 -4.61
C ARG A 485 30.02 -63.04 -5.93
N ILE A 486 29.07 -62.84 -6.82
CA ILE A 486 29.31 -62.30 -8.16
C ILE A 486 28.50 -61.02 -8.30
N PHE A 487 29.21 -59.90 -8.46
CA PHE A 487 28.58 -58.62 -8.79
C PHE A 487 28.04 -58.68 -10.22
N CYS A 488 26.77 -58.34 -10.38
CA CYS A 488 26.09 -58.24 -11.67
C CYS A 488 25.57 -56.82 -11.84
N ARG A 489 25.89 -56.17 -12.96
CA ARG A 489 25.30 -54.87 -13.29
C ARG A 489 23.80 -55.02 -13.55
N TRP A 490 23.04 -53.94 -13.41
CA TRP A 490 21.60 -53.98 -13.69
C TRP A 490 21.27 -54.46 -15.10
N SER A 491 22.11 -54.17 -16.09
CA SER A 491 21.94 -54.63 -17.48
C SER A 491 22.10 -56.14 -17.66
N GLU A 492 22.79 -56.83 -16.75
CA GLU A 492 23.02 -58.29 -16.76
C GLU A 492 21.92 -59.07 -16.02
N LEU A 493 21.03 -58.37 -15.32
CA LEU A 493 20.02 -58.95 -14.45
C LEU A 493 18.64 -59.02 -15.11
N VAL A 494 17.82 -59.94 -14.65
CA VAL A 494 16.40 -60.10 -15.00
C VAL A 494 15.60 -60.43 -13.75
N VAL A 495 14.36 -59.92 -13.66
CA VAL A 495 13.42 -60.26 -12.58
C VAL A 495 12.18 -60.95 -13.09
N TRP A 496 11.59 -61.76 -12.22
CA TRP A 496 10.30 -62.39 -12.41
C TRP A 496 9.67 -62.67 -11.04
N ASN A 497 8.38 -63.02 -11.03
CA ASN A 497 7.68 -63.33 -9.80
C ASN A 497 7.35 -64.83 -9.76
N GLY A 498 7.63 -65.47 -8.63
CA GLY A 498 7.19 -66.82 -8.30
C GLY A 498 5.98 -66.81 -7.36
N ALA A 499 5.54 -67.98 -6.92
CA ALA A 499 4.47 -68.09 -5.93
C ALA A 499 4.93 -67.49 -4.58
N GLY A 500 4.51 -66.27 -4.28
CA GLY A 500 4.82 -65.57 -3.03
C GLY A 500 6.25 -65.03 -2.93
N VAL A 501 7.02 -65.03 -4.03
CA VAL A 501 8.42 -64.59 -4.04
C VAL A 501 8.74 -63.65 -5.21
N PHE A 502 9.56 -62.64 -4.95
CA PHE A 502 10.24 -61.83 -5.97
C PHE A 502 11.55 -62.51 -6.33
N CYS A 503 11.83 -62.72 -7.61
CA CYS A 503 13.06 -63.38 -8.05
C CYS A 503 13.90 -62.45 -8.91
N ILE A 504 15.22 -62.53 -8.73
CA ILE A 504 16.21 -61.86 -9.57
C ILE A 504 17.32 -62.82 -9.92
N GLY A 505 17.83 -62.75 -11.14
CA GLY A 505 18.94 -63.60 -11.58
C GLY A 505 19.71 -63.01 -12.76
N LYS A 506 20.86 -63.61 -13.05
CA LYS A 506 21.67 -63.26 -14.22
C LYS A 506 21.08 -63.88 -15.49
N LYS A 507 20.92 -63.10 -16.56
CA LYS A 507 20.26 -63.51 -17.82
C LYS A 507 20.79 -64.84 -18.38
N ASP A 508 22.11 -65.01 -18.37
CA ASP A 508 22.79 -66.16 -18.99
C ASP A 508 23.33 -67.20 -17.99
N ASP A 509 23.03 -67.07 -16.69
CA ASP A 509 23.45 -68.06 -15.68
C ASP A 509 22.36 -68.33 -14.64
N LYS A 510 21.59 -69.40 -14.88
CA LYS A 510 20.50 -69.85 -13.99
C LYS A 510 20.98 -70.26 -12.59
N LYS A 511 22.27 -70.48 -12.37
CA LYS A 511 22.83 -70.79 -11.04
C LYS A 511 23.06 -69.53 -10.19
N LEU A 512 22.98 -68.35 -10.80
CA LEU A 512 23.04 -67.05 -10.14
C LEU A 512 21.63 -66.44 -10.09
N ALA A 513 20.85 -66.87 -9.11
CA ALA A 513 19.53 -66.33 -8.84
C ALA A 513 19.25 -66.28 -7.33
N ALA A 514 18.46 -65.30 -6.93
CA ALA A 514 17.92 -65.16 -5.58
C ALA A 514 16.39 -65.04 -5.66
N ALA A 515 15.72 -65.58 -4.65
CA ALA A 515 14.28 -65.46 -4.48
C ALA A 515 14.02 -64.89 -3.08
N PHE A 516 13.17 -63.87 -3.02
CA PHE A 516 12.86 -63.14 -1.81
C PHE A 516 11.38 -63.28 -1.47
N SER A 517 11.07 -63.67 -0.24
CA SER A 517 9.68 -63.82 0.18
C SER A 517 9.02 -62.47 0.49
N TYR A 518 7.85 -62.23 -0.09
CA TYR A 518 7.05 -61.02 0.22
C TYR A 518 6.50 -60.99 1.65
N GLN A 519 6.44 -62.15 2.33
CA GLN A 519 5.90 -62.30 3.68
C GLN A 519 6.99 -62.50 4.74
N GLU A 520 8.15 -63.07 4.38
CA GLU A 520 9.21 -63.41 5.34
C GLU A 520 10.38 -62.42 5.36
N GLU A 521 10.57 -61.65 4.28
CA GLU A 521 11.67 -60.71 4.16
C GLU A 521 11.18 -59.25 4.16
N ASP A 522 11.94 -58.39 4.84
CA ASP A 522 11.61 -56.97 4.97
C ASP A 522 11.77 -56.25 3.62
N ASN A 523 10.79 -55.41 3.28
CA ASN A 523 10.85 -54.41 2.21
C ASN A 523 11.03 -54.97 0.79
N ILE A 524 10.70 -56.23 0.55
CA ILE A 524 10.80 -56.83 -0.79
C ILE A 524 9.91 -56.12 -1.83
N HIS A 525 8.74 -55.64 -1.41
CA HIS A 525 7.88 -54.81 -2.27
C HIS A 525 8.54 -53.50 -2.68
N VAL A 526 9.31 -52.88 -1.76
CA VAL A 526 10.07 -51.64 -2.04
C VAL A 526 11.22 -51.93 -2.99
N LEU A 527 11.97 -53.02 -2.76
CA LEU A 527 13.05 -53.48 -3.65
C LEU A 527 12.55 -53.72 -5.07
N GLU A 528 11.46 -54.49 -5.22
CA GLU A 528 10.88 -54.78 -6.52
C GLU A 528 10.44 -53.50 -7.23
N ALA A 529 9.76 -52.59 -6.52
CA ALA A 529 9.31 -51.32 -7.08
C ALA A 529 10.49 -50.49 -7.62
N VAL A 530 11.55 -50.33 -6.84
CA VAL A 530 12.77 -49.60 -7.26
C VAL A 530 13.36 -50.19 -8.54
N ILE A 531 13.54 -51.51 -8.59
CA ILE A 531 14.15 -52.19 -9.74
C ILE A 531 13.27 -52.05 -10.99
N ARG A 532 11.96 -52.23 -10.85
CA ARG A 532 11.02 -52.11 -11.98
C ARG A 532 10.91 -50.68 -12.49
N MET A 533 10.87 -49.69 -11.59
CA MET A 533 10.88 -48.27 -11.97
C MET A 533 12.15 -47.92 -12.73
N PHE A 534 13.31 -48.34 -12.22
CA PHE A 534 14.60 -48.11 -12.86
C PHE A 534 14.66 -48.70 -14.27
N TRP A 535 14.25 -49.95 -14.47
CA TRP A 535 14.27 -50.54 -15.81
C TRP A 535 13.25 -49.94 -16.78
N LYS A 536 12.17 -49.33 -16.28
CA LYS A 536 11.24 -48.56 -17.10
C LYS A 536 11.88 -47.24 -17.57
N GLN A 537 12.63 -46.57 -16.72
CA GLN A 537 13.32 -45.31 -17.04
C GLN A 537 14.59 -45.53 -17.87
N GLY A 538 15.31 -46.62 -17.62
CA GLY A 538 16.65 -46.87 -18.17
C GLY A 538 17.75 -46.11 -17.42
N GLY A 539 19.00 -46.53 -17.63
CA GLY A 539 20.18 -45.93 -16.99
C GLY A 539 21.15 -46.99 -16.44
N ASP A 540 22.16 -46.52 -15.71
CA ASP A 540 23.21 -47.36 -15.10
C ASP A 540 23.21 -47.32 -13.56
N ARG A 541 22.42 -46.41 -12.95
CA ARG A 541 22.35 -46.18 -11.49
C ARG A 541 20.90 -46.11 -11.00
N LEU A 542 20.55 -46.84 -9.96
CA LEU A 542 19.20 -46.78 -9.36
C LEU A 542 18.87 -45.36 -8.86
N SER A 543 19.84 -44.67 -8.27
CA SER A 543 19.69 -43.32 -7.70
C SER A 543 19.35 -42.24 -8.73
N SER A 544 19.42 -42.54 -10.03
CA SER A 544 18.94 -41.67 -11.11
C SER A 544 17.41 -41.47 -11.11
N LEU A 545 16.67 -42.35 -10.44
CA LEU A 545 15.21 -42.25 -10.26
C LEU A 545 14.79 -41.01 -9.44
N LEU A 546 15.69 -40.40 -8.69
CA LEU A 546 15.44 -39.21 -7.88
C LEU A 546 15.52 -37.88 -8.68
N GLY A 547 15.84 -37.93 -9.98
CA GLY A 547 16.21 -36.74 -10.77
C GLY A 547 17.67 -36.34 -10.59
N GLU A 548 18.17 -35.48 -11.49
CA GLU A 548 19.53 -34.89 -11.39
C GLU A 548 19.70 -34.11 -10.08
#